data_AF-A0A1H1ME72-F1
#
_entry.id   AF-A0A1H1ME72-F1
#
_cell.length_a   1.000
_cell.length_b   1.000
_cell.length_c   1.000
_cell.angle_alpha   90.00
_cell.angle_beta   90.00
_cell.angle_gamma   90.00
#
_symmetry.space_group_name_H-M   'P 1'
#
loop_
_entity.id
_entity.type
_entity.pdbx_description
1 polymer ?
#
loop_
_entity_poly.entity_id
_entity_poly.type
_entity_poly.pdbx_seq_one_letter_code
_entity_poly.pdbx_strand_id
1 'polypeptide(L)'
;MQHPAISPDEQVLPGLYIRPGRFDPAALLFLRVFRRAVWPLLFIGAAIAWVSGEFTAQSLERLTSPAEFLGAILSPLVTLAVAIALRIVVNFLGLLLATPLARSAWVPGHEARTWGKRMYDLGYLSSGYRAVRWSWAVQAEAVHRLGSVGLQLAFVELLGRILTPIAAAGFVLVVIFYH
;
A
#
# COMPACT_ATOMS: atom_id res chain seq x y z
N MET A 1 -28.48 -14.92 -21.14
CA MET A 1 -27.30 -14.52 -21.93
C MET A 1 -26.11 -15.31 -21.40
N GLN A 2 -25.60 -16.27 -22.17
CA GLN A 2 -24.38 -17.00 -21.81
C GLN A 2 -23.20 -16.11 -22.17
N HIS A 3 -22.40 -15.70 -21.19
CA HIS A 3 -21.12 -15.07 -21.49
C HIS A 3 -20.26 -16.09 -22.25
N PRO A 4 -19.70 -15.74 -23.42
CA PRO A 4 -18.76 -16.62 -24.10
C PRO A 4 -17.64 -16.96 -23.12
N ALA A 5 -17.40 -18.25 -22.93
CA ALA A 5 -16.32 -18.71 -22.07
C ALA A 5 -15.00 -18.17 -22.65
N ILE A 6 -14.40 -17.21 -21.94
CA ILE A 6 -13.07 -16.68 -22.25
C ILE A 6 -12.12 -17.88 -22.30
N SER A 7 -11.39 -18.02 -23.40
CA SER A 7 -10.48 -19.17 -23.56
C SER A 7 -9.45 -19.15 -22.42
N PRO A 8 -8.96 -20.31 -21.94
CA PRO A 8 -7.94 -20.35 -20.89
C PRO A 8 -6.72 -19.46 -21.18
N ASP A 9 -6.40 -19.28 -22.47
CA ASP A 9 -5.29 -18.46 -22.97
C ASP A 9 -5.54 -16.94 -22.84
N GLU A 10 -6.80 -16.53 -22.74
CA GLU A 10 -7.23 -15.14 -22.55
C GLU A 10 -7.42 -14.79 -21.05
N GLN A 11 -7.28 -15.75 -20.13
CA GLN A 11 -7.42 -15.51 -18.70
C GLN A 11 -6.16 -14.89 -18.10
N VAL A 12 -6.33 -13.91 -17.20
CA VAL A 12 -5.23 -13.30 -16.45
C VAL A 12 -4.68 -14.32 -15.45
N LEU A 13 -3.61 -15.01 -15.83
CA LEU A 13 -2.94 -16.00 -14.98
C LEU A 13 -2.21 -15.30 -13.82
N PRO A 14 -2.66 -15.44 -12.55
CA PRO A 14 -2.08 -14.69 -11.43
C PRO A 14 -0.59 -14.99 -11.21
N GLY A 15 -0.17 -16.21 -11.55
CA GLY A 15 1.20 -16.67 -11.45
C GLY A 15 2.20 -15.91 -12.32
N LEU A 16 1.76 -15.22 -13.39
CA LEU A 16 2.60 -14.38 -14.25
C LEU A 16 2.93 -13.02 -13.62
N TYR A 17 2.14 -12.60 -12.62
CA TYR A 17 2.33 -11.33 -11.91
C TYR A 17 3.16 -11.48 -10.63
N ILE A 18 3.75 -12.67 -10.41
CA ILE A 18 4.64 -12.96 -9.29
C ILE A 18 5.89 -13.66 -9.84
N ARG A 19 7.05 -13.07 -9.56
CA ARG A 19 8.33 -13.66 -9.98
C ARG A 19 8.55 -15.04 -9.32
N PRO A 20 9.35 -15.91 -9.95
CA PRO A 20 9.75 -17.18 -9.35
C PRO A 20 10.42 -17.00 -7.97
N GLY A 21 10.34 -18.04 -7.14
CA GLY A 21 10.91 -18.07 -5.80
C GLY A 21 9.99 -17.51 -4.71
N ARG A 22 10.52 -17.41 -3.48
CA ARG A 22 9.74 -17.05 -2.28
C ARG A 22 9.80 -15.56 -1.94
N PHE A 23 10.82 -14.84 -2.40
CA PHE A 23 11.02 -13.43 -2.05
C PHE A 23 9.89 -12.53 -2.56
N ASP A 24 9.56 -12.61 -3.85
CA ASP A 24 8.56 -11.75 -4.46
C ASP A 24 7.14 -11.94 -3.91
N PRO A 25 6.62 -13.17 -3.70
CA PRO A 25 5.33 -13.35 -3.03
C PRO A 25 5.37 -12.89 -1.57
N ALA A 26 6.46 -13.13 -0.84
CA ALA A 26 6.59 -12.66 0.55
C ALA A 26 6.57 -11.13 0.62
N ALA A 27 7.42 -10.46 -0.16
CA ALA A 27 7.48 -9.01 -0.23
C ALA A 27 6.13 -8.41 -0.63
N LEU A 28 5.41 -9.04 -1.57
CA LEU A 28 4.07 -8.61 -1.95
C LEU A 28 3.11 -8.67 -0.76
N LEU A 29 3.03 -9.79 -0.05
CA LEU A 29 2.13 -9.94 1.10
C LEU A 29 2.50 -8.98 2.25
N PHE A 30 3.79 -8.80 2.55
CA PHE A 30 4.24 -7.81 3.53
C PHE A 30 3.79 -6.39 3.16
N LEU A 31 4.00 -5.98 1.90
CA LEU A 31 3.55 -4.66 1.44
C LEU A 31 2.04 -4.51 1.50
N ARG A 32 1.25 -5.57 1.27
CA ARG A 32 -0.20 -5.54 1.44
C ARG A 32 -0.59 -5.30 2.89
N VAL A 33 0.05 -6.00 3.84
CA VAL A 33 -0.17 -5.78 5.27
C VAL A 33 0.12 -4.33 5.65
N PHE A 34 1.29 -3.80 5.29
CA PHE A 34 1.63 -2.41 5.56
C PHE A 34 0.68 -1.42 4.90
N ARG A 35 0.26 -1.69 3.65
CA ARG A 35 -0.74 -0.87 2.95
C ARG A 35 -2.06 -0.82 3.69
N ARG A 36 -2.51 -1.94 4.28
CA ARG A 36 -3.76 -2.00 5.05
C ARG A 36 -3.64 -1.29 6.40
N ALA A 37 -2.45 -1.25 7.00
CA ALA A 37 -2.22 -0.55 8.26
C ALA A 37 -2.30 0.99 8.13
N VAL A 38 -2.01 1.55 6.94
CA VAL A 38 -1.99 3.02 6.72
C VAL A 38 -3.29 3.70 7.14
N TRP A 39 -4.45 3.20 6.69
CA TRP A 39 -5.73 3.89 6.94
C TRP A 39 -6.16 3.85 8.42
N PRO A 40 -6.13 2.69 9.12
CA PRO A 40 -6.33 2.66 10.57
C PRO A 40 -5.41 3.63 11.30
N LEU A 41 -4.11 3.66 10.97
CA LEU A 41 -3.15 4.58 11.60
C LEU A 41 -3.51 6.05 11.35
N LEU A 42 -3.96 6.40 10.13
CA LEU A 42 -4.42 7.75 9.82
C LEU A 42 -5.66 8.13 10.65
N PHE A 43 -6.67 7.27 10.72
CA PHE A 43 -7.88 7.56 11.49
C PHE A 43 -7.61 7.65 12.99
N ILE A 44 -6.79 6.74 13.54
CA ILE A 44 -6.40 6.76 14.95
C ILE A 44 -5.57 8.01 15.25
N GLY A 45 -4.56 8.30 14.44
CA GLY A 45 -3.72 9.49 14.61
C GLY A 45 -4.55 10.78 14.52
N ALA A 46 -5.49 10.86 13.58
CA ALA A 46 -6.37 12.01 13.43
C ALA A 46 -7.34 12.15 14.61
N ALA A 47 -7.89 11.04 15.12
CA ALA A 47 -8.78 11.05 16.28
C ALA A 47 -8.05 11.56 17.53
N ILE A 48 -6.84 11.06 17.79
CA ILE A 48 -6.06 11.50 18.96
C ILE A 48 -5.65 12.97 18.79
N ALA A 49 -5.19 13.38 17.60
CA ALA A 49 -4.81 14.77 17.34
C ALA A 49 -6.01 15.74 17.52
N TRP A 50 -7.22 15.29 17.15
CA TRP A 50 -8.46 16.04 17.36
C TRP A 50 -8.76 16.24 18.84
N VAL A 51 -8.81 15.15 19.60
CA VAL A 51 -9.12 15.18 21.05
C VAL A 51 -8.06 15.97 21.83
N SER A 52 -6.79 15.87 21.44
CA SER A 52 -5.69 16.61 22.08
C SER A 52 -5.65 18.10 21.71
N GLY A 53 -6.49 18.58 20.77
CA GLY A 53 -6.45 19.96 20.30
C GLY A 53 -5.15 20.32 19.55
N GLU A 54 -4.45 19.33 19.00
CA GLU A 54 -3.14 19.51 18.35
C GLU A 54 -3.22 20.11 16.94
N PHE A 55 -4.42 20.22 16.37
CA PHE A 55 -4.64 20.89 15.08
C PHE A 55 -4.67 22.44 15.16
N THR A 56 -4.12 23.04 16.23
CA THR A 56 -4.04 24.50 16.39
C THR A 56 -2.73 25.06 15.81
N ALA A 57 -2.77 26.31 15.34
CA ALA A 57 -1.60 26.98 14.77
C ALA A 57 -0.41 27.06 15.74
N GLN A 58 -0.68 27.23 17.04
CA GLN A 58 0.34 27.25 18.09
C GLN A 58 1.08 25.92 18.26
N SER A 59 0.45 24.78 17.98
CA SER A 59 1.10 23.47 18.06
C SER A 59 2.15 23.27 16.96
N LEU A 60 1.95 23.91 15.79
CA LEU A 60 2.91 23.86 14.67
C LEU A 60 4.14 24.75 14.91
N GLU A 61 3.98 25.85 15.66
CA GLU A 61 5.09 26.78 15.98
C GLU A 61 6.10 26.20 16.98
N ARG A 62 5.70 25.22 17.79
CA ARG A 62 6.56 24.55 18.79
C ARG A 62 7.52 23.52 18.20
N LEU A 63 7.55 23.33 16.88
CA LEU A 63 8.45 22.39 16.20
C LEU A 63 9.84 22.98 15.92
N THR A 64 10.26 24.02 16.63
CA THR A 64 11.49 24.78 16.35
C THR A 64 12.71 24.36 17.17
N SER A 65 12.56 23.52 18.21
CA SER A 65 13.69 23.01 18.99
C SER A 65 13.90 21.47 18.86
N PRO A 66 15.15 20.98 18.89
CA PRO A 66 15.46 19.54 18.83
C PRO A 66 14.92 18.71 20.00
N ALA A 67 14.74 19.31 21.18
CA ALA A 67 14.17 18.65 22.36
C ALA A 67 12.64 18.52 22.25
N GLU A 68 11.96 19.55 21.73
CA GLU A 68 10.54 19.49 21.39
C GLU A 68 10.28 18.53 20.22
N PHE A 69 11.24 18.35 19.32
CA PHE A 69 11.18 17.33 18.26
C PHE A 69 11.09 15.90 18.84
N LEU A 70 11.83 15.59 19.91
CA LEU A 70 11.75 14.29 20.58
C LEU A 70 10.44 14.10 21.36
N GLY A 71 9.91 15.16 21.99
CA GLY A 71 8.56 15.14 22.56
C GLY A 71 7.48 14.96 21.49
N ALA A 72 7.68 15.56 20.32
CA ALA A 72 6.82 15.42 19.16
C ALA A 72 6.88 14.02 18.53
N ILE A 73 7.95 13.22 18.73
CA ILE A 73 8.00 11.81 18.28
C ILE A 73 6.88 10.96 18.91
N LEU A 74 6.41 11.33 20.10
CA LEU A 74 5.26 10.70 20.76
C LEU A 74 3.93 11.41 20.45
N SER A 75 3.94 12.46 19.63
CA SER A 75 2.73 13.20 19.28
C SER A 75 1.80 12.40 18.35
N PRO A 76 0.48 12.60 18.48
CA PRO A 76 -0.51 12.21 17.49
C PRO A 76 -0.13 12.58 16.05
N LEU A 77 0.52 13.74 15.85
CA LEU A 77 1.00 14.19 14.55
C LEU A 77 2.09 13.27 13.97
N VAL A 78 2.94 12.67 14.80
CA VAL A 78 3.93 11.70 14.33
C VAL A 78 3.27 10.39 13.91
N THR A 79 2.18 9.97 14.55
CA THR A 79 1.39 8.83 14.05
C THR A 79 0.87 9.09 12.63
N LEU A 80 0.36 10.31 12.37
CA LEU A 80 -0.06 10.73 11.03
C LEU A 80 1.12 10.77 10.05
N ALA A 81 2.24 11.38 10.43
CA ALA A 81 3.44 11.48 9.60
C ALA A 81 3.99 10.09 9.24
N VAL A 82 4.06 9.17 10.22
CA VAL A 82 4.46 7.78 10.01
C VAL A 82 3.50 7.08 9.06
N ALA A 83 2.19 7.26 9.19
CA ALA A 83 1.22 6.65 8.29
C ALA A 83 1.36 7.16 6.84
N ILE A 84 1.62 8.47 6.66
CA ILE A 84 1.90 9.08 5.36
C ILE A 84 3.22 8.56 4.78
N ALA A 85 4.29 8.55 5.57
CA ALA A 85 5.59 8.02 5.17
C ALA A 85 5.48 6.55 4.76
N LEU A 86 4.80 5.73 5.57
CA LEU A 86 4.53 4.33 5.26
C LEU A 86 3.75 4.18 3.95
N ARG A 87 2.75 5.03 3.70
CA ARG A 87 2.01 5.04 2.43
C ARG A 87 2.92 5.32 1.25
N ILE A 88 3.82 6.30 1.36
CA ILE A 88 4.78 6.64 0.29
C ILE A 88 5.73 5.47 0.06
N VAL A 89 6.34 4.94 1.13
CA VAL A 89 7.27 3.81 1.07
C VAL A 89 6.62 2.59 0.44
N VAL A 90 5.41 2.20 0.87
CA VAL A 90 4.69 1.04 0.32
C VAL A 90 4.34 1.25 -1.15
N ASN A 91 3.92 2.45 -1.55
CA ASN A 91 3.62 2.73 -2.95
C ASN A 91 4.88 2.64 -3.83
N PHE A 92 5.99 3.19 -3.33
CA PHE A 92 7.28 3.18 -4.02
C PHE A 92 7.87 1.78 -4.12
N LEU A 93 7.93 1.03 -3.01
CA LEU A 93 8.40 -0.36 -3.00
C LEU A 93 7.52 -1.26 -3.87
N GLY A 94 6.20 -1.05 -3.86
CA GLY A 94 5.29 -1.76 -4.76
C GLY A 94 5.58 -1.51 -6.24
N LEU A 95 5.97 -0.28 -6.59
CA LEU A 95 6.40 0.06 -7.94
C LEU A 95 7.74 -0.62 -8.28
N LEU A 96 8.74 -0.52 -7.39
CA LEU A 96 10.04 -1.14 -7.56
C LEU A 96 9.96 -2.67 -7.72
N LEU A 97 9.09 -3.34 -6.96
CA LEU A 97 8.88 -4.78 -7.10
C LEU A 97 8.20 -5.16 -8.42
N ALA A 98 7.38 -4.27 -9.00
CA ALA A 98 6.73 -4.48 -10.29
C ALA A 98 7.66 -4.19 -11.47
N THR A 99 8.69 -3.35 -11.30
CA THR A 99 9.62 -2.96 -12.37
C THR A 99 10.27 -4.14 -13.10
N PRO A 100 10.78 -5.20 -12.45
CA PRO A 100 11.38 -6.32 -13.16
C PRO A 100 10.40 -7.07 -14.06
N LEU A 101 9.13 -7.20 -13.64
CA LEU A 101 8.07 -7.82 -14.44
C LEU A 101 7.71 -6.95 -15.65
N ALA A 102 7.59 -5.63 -15.43
CA ALA A 102 7.34 -4.68 -16.50
C ALA A 102 8.49 -4.69 -17.53
N ARG A 103 9.75 -4.74 -17.07
CA ARG A 103 10.92 -4.84 -17.95
C ARG A 103 10.96 -6.13 -18.76
N SER A 104 10.60 -7.27 -18.18
CA SER A 104 10.57 -8.54 -18.91
C SER A 104 9.43 -8.63 -19.93
N ALA A 105 8.32 -7.92 -19.68
CA ALA A 105 7.16 -7.90 -20.57
C ALA A 105 7.18 -6.75 -21.58
N TRP A 106 8.06 -5.76 -21.38
CA TRP A 106 8.12 -4.60 -22.26
C TRP A 106 8.83 -4.95 -23.56
N VAL A 107 8.12 -4.79 -24.67
CA VAL A 107 8.65 -4.90 -26.02
C VAL A 107 8.76 -3.48 -26.59
N PRO A 108 9.94 -3.07 -27.10
CA PRO A 108 10.10 -1.74 -27.68
C PRO A 108 9.15 -1.52 -28.86
N GLY A 109 8.23 -0.56 -28.73
CA GLY A 109 7.40 -0.10 -29.84
C GLY A 109 8.20 0.71 -30.87
N HIS A 110 7.62 0.94 -32.06
CA HIS A 110 8.27 1.68 -33.15
C HIS A 110 8.70 3.12 -32.76
N GLU A 111 8.00 3.71 -31.79
CA GLU A 111 8.24 5.07 -31.30
C GLU A 111 9.11 5.18 -30.03
N ALA A 112 9.45 4.05 -29.39
CA ALA A 112 10.24 4.01 -28.16
C ALA A 112 11.76 4.14 -28.44
N ARG A 113 12.14 5.10 -29.28
CA ARG A 113 13.51 5.27 -29.78
C ARG A 113 14.43 5.98 -28.79
N THR A 114 13.91 6.90 -27.98
CA THR A 114 14.71 7.65 -26.99
C THR A 114 14.67 7.00 -25.61
N TRP A 115 15.74 7.17 -24.83
CA TRP A 115 15.81 6.65 -23.46
C TRP A 115 14.68 7.19 -22.57
N GLY A 116 14.33 8.47 -22.71
CA GLY A 116 13.25 9.08 -21.94
C GLY A 116 11.89 8.42 -22.19
N LYS A 117 11.50 8.21 -23.46
CA LYS A 117 10.24 7.53 -23.81
C LYS A 117 10.19 6.10 -23.24
N ARG A 118 11.31 5.36 -23.30
CA ARG A 118 11.41 4.03 -22.69
C ARG A 118 11.21 4.05 -21.18
N MET A 119 11.74 5.06 -20.48
CA MET A 119 11.54 5.19 -19.03
C MET A 119 10.09 5.53 -18.69
N TYR A 120 9.43 6.38 -19.49
CA TYR A 120 8.00 6.66 -19.33
C TYR A 120 7.15 5.40 -19.53
N ASP A 121 7.36 4.65 -20.62
CA ASP A 121 6.64 3.40 -20.89
C ASP A 121 6.82 2.38 -19.76
N LEU A 122 8.06 2.19 -19.31
CA LEU A 122 8.35 1.31 -18.18
C LEU A 122 7.70 1.80 -16.88
N GLY A 123 7.61 3.11 -16.65
CA GLY A 123 6.90 3.68 -15.52
C GLY A 123 5.40 3.35 -15.54
N TYR A 124 4.75 3.56 -16.68
CA TYR A 124 3.33 3.22 -16.87
C TYR A 124 3.07 1.72 -16.73
N LEU A 125 3.88 0.89 -17.38
CA LEU A 125 3.77 -0.57 -17.28
C LEU A 125 4.01 -1.05 -15.85
N SER A 126 5.04 -0.55 -15.16
CA SER A 126 5.30 -0.89 -13.76
C SER A 126 4.12 -0.53 -12.87
N SER A 127 3.47 0.61 -13.11
CA SER A 127 2.25 1.01 -12.41
C SER A 127 1.09 0.05 -12.68
N GLY A 128 0.90 -0.37 -13.94
CA GLY A 128 -0.11 -1.36 -14.34
C GLY A 128 0.11 -2.73 -13.68
N TYR A 129 1.32 -3.27 -13.76
CA TYR A 129 1.71 -4.51 -13.08
C TYR A 129 1.48 -4.41 -11.57
N ARG A 130 1.89 -3.31 -10.96
CA ARG A 130 1.66 -3.05 -9.53
C ARG A 130 0.16 -3.06 -9.19
N ALA A 131 -0.68 -2.45 -10.01
CA ALA A 131 -2.13 -2.43 -9.79
C ALA A 131 -2.73 -3.84 -9.83
N VAL A 132 -2.38 -4.66 -10.84
CA VAL A 132 -2.85 -6.05 -10.95
C VAL A 132 -2.36 -6.90 -9.78
N ARG A 133 -1.13 -6.69 -9.30
CA ARG A 133 -0.56 -7.39 -8.15
C ARG A 133 -1.30 -7.12 -6.83
N TRP A 134 -2.11 -6.06 -6.78
CA TRP A 134 -2.99 -5.80 -5.64
C TRP A 134 -4.34 -6.52 -5.70
N SER A 135 -4.62 -7.29 -6.75
CA SER A 135 -5.82 -8.12 -6.84
C SER A 135 -5.82 -9.28 -5.83
N TRP A 136 -7.01 -9.81 -5.58
CA TRP A 136 -7.22 -11.00 -4.75
C TRP A 136 -6.65 -12.27 -5.39
N ALA A 137 -6.72 -12.38 -6.71
CA ALA A 137 -6.20 -13.54 -7.44
C ALA A 137 -4.68 -13.67 -7.28
N VAL A 138 -3.94 -12.57 -7.44
CA VAL A 138 -2.48 -12.55 -7.24
C VAL A 138 -2.12 -12.75 -5.77
N GLN A 139 -2.93 -12.23 -4.84
CA GLN A 139 -2.74 -12.52 -3.42
C GLN A 139 -2.90 -14.01 -3.11
N ALA A 140 -3.96 -14.66 -3.60
CA ALA A 140 -4.22 -16.07 -3.37
C ALA A 140 -3.06 -16.95 -3.88
N GLU A 141 -2.55 -16.63 -5.07
CA GLU A 141 -1.35 -17.27 -5.63
C GLU A 141 -0.11 -17.03 -4.75
N ALA A 142 0.10 -15.80 -4.25
CA ALA A 142 1.22 -15.50 -3.36
C ALA A 142 1.13 -16.28 -2.03
N VAL A 143 -0.07 -16.42 -1.47
CA VAL A 143 -0.35 -17.20 -0.27
C VAL A 143 -0.06 -18.68 -0.52
N HIS A 144 -0.56 -19.21 -1.64
CA HIS A 144 -0.32 -20.59 -2.06
C HIS A 144 1.17 -20.90 -2.15
N ARG A 145 1.96 -20.04 -2.81
CA ARG A 145 3.42 -20.20 -2.94
C ARG A 145 4.20 -20.13 -1.62
N LEU A 146 3.67 -19.45 -0.60
CA LEU A 146 4.33 -19.31 0.70
C LEU A 146 3.85 -20.31 1.76
N GLY A 147 2.73 -20.99 1.53
CA GLY A 147 2.14 -21.92 2.48
C GLY A 147 1.73 -21.24 3.78
N SER A 148 2.15 -21.80 4.92
CA SER A 148 1.77 -21.32 6.26
C SER A 148 2.10 -19.85 6.53
N VAL A 149 3.28 -19.39 6.10
CA VAL A 149 3.68 -17.97 6.22
C VAL A 149 2.76 -17.07 5.42
N GLY A 150 2.34 -17.52 4.22
CA GLY A 150 1.38 -16.80 3.39
C GLY A 150 0.04 -16.65 4.07
N LEU A 151 -0.46 -17.72 4.71
CA LEU A 151 -1.72 -17.71 5.47
C LEU A 151 -1.65 -16.74 6.66
N GLN A 152 -0.55 -16.74 7.41
CA GLN A 152 -0.35 -15.80 8.52
C GLN A 152 -0.40 -14.34 8.04
N LEU A 153 0.31 -14.01 6.96
CA LEU A 153 0.31 -12.65 6.40
C LEU A 153 -1.07 -12.26 5.84
N ALA A 154 -1.79 -13.18 5.19
CA ALA A 154 -3.14 -12.94 4.71
C ALA A 154 -4.13 -12.71 5.85
N PHE A 155 -3.96 -13.41 6.98
CA PHE A 155 -4.74 -13.18 8.19
C PHE A 155 -4.45 -11.80 8.79
N VAL A 156 -3.18 -11.39 8.88
CA VAL A 156 -2.84 -10.02 9.34
C VAL A 156 -3.40 -8.95 8.40
N GLU A 157 -3.37 -9.17 7.07
CA GLU A 157 -4.02 -8.28 6.11
C GLU A 157 -5.53 -8.18 6.37
N LEU A 158 -6.19 -9.32 6.64
CA LEU A 158 -7.61 -9.37 6.97
C LEU A 158 -7.93 -8.55 8.22
N LEU A 159 -7.12 -8.66 9.28
CA LEU A 159 -7.26 -7.83 10.48
C LEU A 159 -7.17 -6.35 10.12
N GLY A 160 -6.18 -5.93 9.31
CA GLY A 160 -6.08 -4.55 8.85
C GLY A 160 -7.31 -4.06 8.06
N ARG A 161 -7.91 -4.95 7.24
CA ARG A 161 -9.16 -4.64 6.52
C ARG A 161 -10.34 -4.43 7.45
N ILE A 162 -10.44 -5.21 8.53
CA ILE A 162 -11.51 -5.10 9.54
C ILE A 162 -11.28 -3.85 10.41
N LEU A 163 -10.03 -3.57 10.77
CA LEU A 163 -9.68 -2.40 11.58
C LEU A 163 -9.95 -1.08 10.86
N THR A 164 -9.89 -1.04 9.53
CA THR A 164 -10.12 0.19 8.75
C THR A 164 -11.50 0.82 9.00
N PRO A 165 -12.64 0.12 8.77
CA PRO A 165 -13.96 0.67 9.06
C PRO A 165 -14.18 0.93 10.55
N ILE A 166 -13.61 0.12 11.45
CA ILE A 166 -13.70 0.34 12.90
C ILE A 166 -13.03 1.66 13.28
N ALA A 167 -11.79 1.89 12.80
CA ALA A 167 -11.05 3.12 13.06
C ALA A 167 -11.74 4.35 12.45
N ALA A 168 -12.30 4.22 11.23
CA ALA A 168 -13.06 5.28 10.60
C ALA A 168 -14.33 5.63 11.41
N ALA A 169 -15.10 4.63 11.84
CA ALA A 169 -16.28 4.85 12.68
C ALA A 169 -15.89 5.48 14.03
N GLY A 170 -14.83 4.99 14.67
CA GLY A 170 -14.30 5.57 15.91
C GLY A 170 -13.91 7.04 15.74
N PHE A 171 -13.23 7.39 14.64
CA PHE A 171 -12.89 8.78 14.32
C PHE A 171 -14.15 9.65 14.17
N VAL A 172 -15.18 9.19 13.45
CA VAL A 172 -16.44 9.93 13.29
C VAL A 172 -17.12 10.15 14.64
N LEU A 173 -17.18 9.13 15.50
CA LEU A 173 -17.75 9.26 16.85
C LEU A 173 -16.96 10.28 17.69
N VAL A 174 -15.63 10.24 17.62
CA VAL A 174 -14.76 11.23 18.29
C VAL A 174 -15.11 12.65 17.82
N VAL A 175 -15.22 12.88 16.52
CA VAL A 175 -15.56 14.22 16.00
C VAL A 175 -16.95 14.67 16.47
N ILE A 176 -17.94 13.76 16.50
CA ILE A 176 -19.31 14.09 16.95
C ILE A 176 -19.37 14.45 18.43
N PHE A 177 -18.63 13.75 19.29
CA PHE A 177 -18.72 13.94 20.74
C PHE A 177 -17.73 14.98 21.28
N TYR A 178 -16.70 15.34 20.52
CA TYR A 178 -15.63 16.26 20.92
C TYR A 178 -15.49 17.47 19.97
N HIS A 179 -16.57 17.85 19.26
CA HIS A 179 -16.76 19.21 18.75
C HIS A 179 -17.40 20.10 19.83
#